data_AF-A0A2D7U9T2-F1
#
_entry.id   AF-A0A2D7U9T2-F1
#
_cell.length_a   1.000
_cell.length_b   1.000
_cell.length_c   1.000
_cell.angle_alpha   90.00
_cell.angle_beta   90.00
_cell.angle_gamma   90.00
#
_symmetry.space_group_name_H-M   'P 1'
#
loop_
_entity.id
_entity.type
_entity.pdbx_description
1 polymer ?
#
loop_
_entity_poly.entity_id
_entity_poly.type
_entity_poly.pdbx_seq_one_letter_code
_entity_poly.pdbx_strand_id
1 'polypeptide(L)' 'MDFVSGLVVFLLLWWWVFLMSLPFGVRTVDTPETGHAPSAPARPMLWRKVLVTTIIAGALTVLVNWIIAAQIISFGMLAG' A
#
# COMPACT_ATOMS: atom_id res chain seq x y z
N MET A 1 -9.65 -4.28 17.79
CA MET A 1 -10.52 -3.37 16.99
C MET A 1 -11.73 -4.15 16.50
N ASP A 2 -12.86 -3.49 16.26
CA ASP A 2 -14.02 -4.12 15.61
C ASP A 2 -13.69 -4.51 14.16
N PHE A 3 -14.38 -5.52 13.64
CA PHE A 3 -14.12 -6.07 12.30
C PHE A 3 -14.21 -5.00 11.20
N VAL A 4 -15.25 -4.16 11.24
CA VAL A 4 -15.45 -3.07 10.27
C VAL A 4 -14.31 -2.06 10.35
N SER A 5 -13.92 -1.64 11.54
CA SER A 5 -12.81 -0.70 11.74
C SER A 5 -11.48 -1.27 11.25
N GLY A 6 -11.21 -2.56 11.53
CA GLY A 6 -10.03 -3.25 11.03
C GLY A 6 -9.97 -3.30 9.50
N LEU A 7 -11.11 -3.58 8.84
CA LEU A 7 -11.20 -3.59 7.39
C LEU A 7 -10.97 -2.20 6.78
N VAL A 8 -11.52 -1.14 7.38
CA VAL A 8 -11.31 0.24 6.92
C VAL A 8 -9.85 0.64 7.04
N VAL A 9 -9.19 0.35 8.18
CA VAL A 9 -7.76 0.61 8.37
C VAL A 9 -6.92 -0.16 7.36
N PHE A 10 -7.22 -1.45 7.15
CA PHE A 10 -6.55 -2.26 6.14
C PHE A 10 -6.68 -1.65 4.74
N LEU A 11 -7.89 -1.28 4.31
CA LEU A 11 -8.12 -0.67 3.01
C LEU A 11 -7.35 0.64 2.84
N LEU A 12 -7.39 1.54 3.84
CA LEU A 12 -6.68 2.81 3.78
C LEU A 12 -5.16 2.63 3.68
N LEU A 13 -4.59 1.76 4.53
CA LEU A 13 -3.17 1.43 4.48
C LEU A 13 -2.79 0.74 3.18
N TRP A 14 -3.63 -0.17 2.69
CA TRP A 14 -3.42 -0.86 1.42
C TRP A 14 -3.38 0.13 0.26
N TRP A 15 -4.33 1.06 0.17
CA TRP A 15 -4.34 2.11 -0.85
C TRP A 15 -3.11 3.03 -0.75
N TRP A 16 -2.72 3.45 0.45
CA TRP A 16 -1.52 4.28 0.65
C TRP A 16 -0.24 3.57 0.19
N VAL A 17 -0.03 2.33 0.64
CA VAL A 17 1.14 1.54 0.26
C VAL A 17 1.13 1.25 -1.24
N PHE A 18 -0.05 0.95 -1.81
CA PHE A 18 -0.21 0.74 -3.25
C PHE A 18 0.23 1.97 -4.05
N LEU A 19 -0.31 3.15 -3.72
CA LEU A 19 0.03 4.40 -4.38
C LEU A 19 1.51 4.76 -4.21
N MET A 20 2.07 4.59 -3.00
CA MET A 20 3.50 4.79 -2.76
C MET A 20 4.35 3.81 -3.58
N SER A 21 3.89 2.58 -3.83
CA SER A 21 4.64 1.58 -4.60
C SER A 21 4.68 1.83 -6.12
N LEU A 22 3.75 2.65 -6.64
CA LEU A 22 3.65 2.95 -8.08
C LEU A 22 4.92 3.56 -8.69
N PRO A 23 5.55 4.61 -8.12
CA PRO A 23 6.76 5.22 -8.68
C PRO A 23 8.01 4.33 -8.63
N PHE A 24 8.02 3.27 -7.80
CA PHE A 24 9.21 2.42 -7.67
C PHE A 24 9.32 1.39 -8.79
N GLY A 25 10.47 1.29 -9.45
CA GLY A 25 10.71 0.26 -10.48
C GLY A 25 10.12 0.58 -11.86
N VAL A 26 9.78 1.84 -12.13
CA VAL A 26 9.56 2.32 -13.50
C VAL A 26 10.93 2.37 -14.18
N ARG A 27 11.19 1.43 -15.09
CA ARG A 27 12.34 1.47 -16.00
C ARG A 27 11.83 1.76 -17.40
N THR A 28 12.21 2.91 -17.94
CA THR A 28 12.03 3.25 -19.34
C THR A 28 13.08 2.50 -20.17
N VAL A 29 12.73 2.14 -21.40
CA VAL A 29 13.65 1.48 -22.32
C VAL A 29 14.36 2.57 -23.12
N ASP A 30 15.69 2.61 -23.09
CA ASP A 30 16.49 3.67 -23.75
C ASP A 30 16.47 3.57 -25.29
N THR A 31 16.01 2.45 -25.85
CA THR A 31 15.90 2.22 -27.31
C THR A 31 14.49 1.71 -27.66
N PRO A 32 13.51 2.60 -27.89
CA PRO A 32 12.20 2.21 -28.37
C PRO A 32 12.29 1.72 -29.83
N GLU A 33 11.66 0.58 -30.14
CA GLU A 33 11.42 0.16 -31.53
C GLU A 33 10.46 1.16 -32.21
N THR A 34 10.65 1.40 -33.51
CA THR A 34 9.84 2.33 -34.31
C THR A 34 8.34 2.08 -34.12
N GLY A 35 7.65 3.05 -33.50
CA GLY A 35 6.21 2.97 -33.19
C GLY A 35 5.87 2.92 -31.69
N HIS A 36 6.86 2.73 -30.81
CA HIS A 36 6.67 2.80 -29.36
C HIS A 36 7.00 4.20 -28.82
N ALA A 37 6.15 4.73 -27.93
CA ALA A 37 6.45 5.96 -27.21
C ALA A 37 7.63 5.70 -26.25
N PRO A 38 8.68 6.55 -26.23
CA PRO A 38 9.90 6.37 -25.42
C PRO A 38 9.66 6.28 -23.90
N SER A 39 8.46 6.60 -23.44
CA SER A 39 8.06 6.66 -22.03
C SER A 39 7.28 5.43 -21.52
N ALA A 40 7.00 4.44 -22.37
CA ALA A 40 6.24 3.24 -21.97
C ALA A 40 7.16 2.18 -21.30
N PRO A 41 6.86 1.71 -20.07
CA PRO A 41 7.64 0.66 -19.41
C PRO A 41 7.49 -0.69 -20.17
N ALA A 42 8.62 -1.33 -20.53
CA ALA A 42 8.62 -2.59 -21.30
C ALA A 42 7.85 -3.75 -20.65
N ARG A 43 7.75 -3.76 -19.31
CA ARG A 43 7.01 -4.78 -18.56
C ARG A 43 6.33 -4.14 -17.35
N PRO A 44 5.04 -3.77 -17.45
CA PRO A 44 4.27 -3.33 -16.30
C PRO A 44 4.04 -4.56 -15.39
N MET A 45 5.01 -4.87 -14.52
CA MET A 45 4.93 -5.97 -13.53
C MET A 45 3.94 -5.62 -12.40
N LEU A 46 2.75 -5.14 -12.74
CA LEU A 46 1.73 -4.62 -11.82
C LEU A 46 1.27 -5.68 -10.83
N TRP A 47 1.10 -6.93 -11.28
CA TRP A 47 0.74 -8.06 -10.40
C TRP A 47 1.71 -8.29 -9.26
N ARG A 48 3.03 -8.15 -9.53
CA ARG A 48 4.05 -8.27 -8.49
C ARG A 48 3.96 -7.13 -7.48
N LYS A 49 3.62 -5.92 -7.94
CA LYS A 49 3.42 -4.76 -7.07
C LYS A 49 2.20 -4.92 -6.18
N VAL A 50 1.08 -5.43 -6.72
CA VAL A 50 -0.15 -5.71 -5.96
C VAL A 50 0.12 -6.75 -4.86
N LEU A 51 0.89 -7.81 -5.16
CA LEU A 51 1.22 -8.81 -4.16
C LEU A 51 2.08 -8.24 -3.02
N VAL A 52 3.13 -7.49 -3.36
CA VAL A 52 4.03 -6.86 -2.37
C VAL A 52 3.27 -5.84 -1.51
N THR A 53 2.44 -5.01 -2.12
CA THR A 53 1.62 -4.02 -1.39
C THR A 53 0.62 -4.67 -0.44
N THR A 54 0.03 -5.80 -0.84
CA THR A 54 -0.89 -6.57 0.02
C THR A 54 -0.17 -7.16 1.23
N ILE A 55 1.04 -7.71 1.06
CA ILE A 55 1.85 -8.23 2.18
C ILE A 55 2.24 -7.11 3.15
N ILE A 56 2.73 -5.99 2.63
CA ILE A 56 3.13 -4.84 3.46
C ILE A 56 1.93 -4.26 4.21
N ALA A 57 0.81 -4.04 3.52
CA ALA A 57 -0.41 -3.52 4.14
C ALA A 57 -0.99 -4.46 5.20
N GLY A 58 -0.93 -5.78 4.96
CA GLY A 58 -1.32 -6.79 5.95
C GLY A 58 -0.45 -6.72 7.20
N ALA A 59 0.88 -6.65 7.02
CA ALA A 59 1.82 -6.54 8.15
C ALA A 59 1.61 -5.25 8.96
N LEU A 60 1.39 -4.12 8.28
CA LEU A 60 1.11 -2.83 8.95
C LEU A 60 -0.22 -2.86 9.71
N THR A 61 -1.26 -3.47 9.15
CA THR A 61 -2.56 -3.61 9.84
C THR A 61 -2.43 -4.44 11.11
N VAL A 62 -1.69 -5.56 11.05
CA VAL A 62 -1.42 -6.40 12.24
C VAL A 62 -0.65 -5.61 13.30
N LEU A 63 0.37 -4.86 12.88
CA LEU A 63 1.15 -4.00 13.78
C LEU A 63 0.28 -2.94 14.46
N VAL A 64 -0.59 -2.26 13.70
CA VAL A 64 -1.53 -1.26 14.24
C VAL A 64 -2.50 -1.89 15.24
N ASN A 65 -3.07 -3.05 14.92
CA ASN A 65 -3.96 -3.76 15.85
C ASN A 65 -3.22 -4.16 17.14
N TRP A 66 -1.95 -4.57 17.04
CA TRP A 66 -1.11 -4.90 18.20
C TRP A 66 -0.82 -3.68 19.07
N ILE A 67 -0.48 -2.54 18.48
CA ILE A 67 -0.25 -1.27 19.20
C ILE A 67 -1.51 -0.81 19.95
N ILE A 68 -2.68 -0.93 19.31
CA ILE A 68 -3.97 -0.57 19.93
C ILE A 68 -4.31 -1.53 21.07
N ALA A 69 -4.07 -2.83 20.90
CA ALA A 69 -4.28 -3.83 21.94
C ALA A 69 -3.34 -3.63 23.15
N ALA A 70 -2.12 -3.16 22.91
CA ALA A 70 -1.14 -2.85 23.95
C ALA A 70 -1.50 -1.60 24.79
N GLN A 71 -2.63 -0.91 24.52
CA GLN A 71 -3.10 0.29 25.23
C GLN A 71 -2.06 1.42 25.28
N ILE A 72 -1.10 1.46 24.34
CA ILE A 72 -0.06 2.50 24.25
C ILE A 72 -0.69 3.85 23.85
N ILE A 73 -1.83 3.82 23.16
CA ILE A 73 -2.59 4.99 22.73
C ILE A 73 -4.04 4.81 23.18
N SER A 74 -4.43 5.51 24.24
CA SER A 74 -5.83 5.61 24.67
C SER A 74 -6.49 6.79 23.96
N PHE A 75 -7.31 6.53 22.95
CA PHE A 75 -8.26 7.53 22.42
C PHE A 75 -9.49 7.58 23.32
N GLY A 76 -9.25 7.86 24.61
CA GLY A 76 -10.31 8.12 25.57
C GLY A 76 -11.02 9.41 25.18
N MET A 77 -12.22 9.26 24.61
CA MET A 77 -13.35 10.18 24.70
C MET A 77 -12.99 11.61 25.15
N LEU A 78 -12.70 12.50 24.20
CA LEU A 78 -12.98 13.94 24.37
C LEU A 78 -14.46 14.17 24.04
N ALA A 79 -15.37 13.46 24.71
CA ALA A 79 -16.77 13.87 24.75
C ALA A 79 -16.85 14.96 25.82
N GLY A 80 -16.84 16.21 25.35
CA GLY A 80 -17.49 17.32 26.05
C GLY A 80 -18.97 17.33 25.68
#